data_AF-A0A5E4Z9J0-F1
#
_entry.id   AF-A0A5E4Z9J0-F1
#
_cell.length_a   1.000
_cell.length_b   1.000
_cell.length_c   1.000
_cell.angle_alpha   90.00
_cell.angle_beta   90.00
_cell.angle_gamma   90.00
#
_symmetry.space_group_name_H-M   'P 1'
#
loop_
_entity.id
_entity.type
_entity.pdbx_description
1 polymer ?
#
loop_
_entity_poly.entity_id
_entity_poly.type
_entity_poly.pdbx_seq_one_letter_code
_entity_poly.pdbx_strand_id
1 'polypeptide(L)' 'MLTEDRSLRSVVEKWFGRDSHSSLHLSRVMHSQLGRNHCLRVDLPHSGNFITVFFFRHDDGGWSVFPPATKRGSLYVSSF' A
#
# COMPACT_ATOMS: atom_id res chain seq x y z
N MET A 1 7.30 5.74 20.64
CA MET A 1 6.21 6.40 19.91
C MET A 1 6.75 6.86 18.57
N LEU A 2 6.79 5.98 17.57
CA LEU A 2 7.01 6.42 16.20
C LEU A 2 5.66 6.96 15.76
N THR A 3 5.60 8.26 15.51
CA THR A 3 4.45 8.92 14.91
C THR A 3 4.07 8.08 13.69
N GLU A 4 2.99 7.32 13.85
CA GLU A 4 2.54 6.44 12.78
C GLU A 4 2.34 7.33 11.57
N ASP A 5 2.91 6.87 10.48
CA ASP A 5 3.14 7.58 9.24
C ASP A 5 1.77 7.74 8.55
N ARG A 6 0.92 8.57 9.15
CA ARG A 6 -0.54 8.66 8.90
C ARG A 6 -0.84 9.28 7.55
N SER A 7 0.08 10.10 7.06
CA SER A 7 -0.06 10.71 5.75
C SER A 7 0.66 9.84 4.73
N LEU A 8 -0.03 9.55 3.61
CA LEU A 8 0.56 8.81 2.51
C LEU A 8 1.86 9.47 2.01
N ARG A 9 1.88 10.81 2.02
CA ARG A 9 3.04 11.60 1.63
C ARG A 9 4.26 11.28 2.48
N SER A 10 4.10 11.25 3.80
CA SER A 10 5.19 10.97 4.75
C SER A 10 5.79 9.58 4.51
N VAL A 11 4.94 8.58 4.22
CA VAL A 11 5.39 7.22 3.90
C VAL A 11 6.13 7.18 2.58
N VAL A 12 5.60 7.84 1.55
CA VAL A 12 6.28 7.92 0.25
C VAL A 12 7.63 8.62 0.37
N GLU A 13 7.71 9.74 1.11
CA GLU A 13 8.96 10.45 1.39
C GLU A 13 9.97 9.56 2.12
N LYS A 14 9.51 8.73 3.06
CA LYS A 14 10.36 7.81 3.83
C LYS A 14 10.98 6.70 2.98
N TRP A 15 10.24 6.16 2.02
CA TRP A 15 10.71 5.05 1.19
C TRP A 15 11.51 5.49 -0.03
N PHE A 16 11.16 6.63 -0.63
CA PHE A 16 11.72 7.06 -1.91
C PHE A 16 12.55 8.34 -1.82
N GLY A 17 12.53 9.03 -0.69
CA GLY A 17 13.11 10.36 -0.56
C GLY A 17 12.21 11.45 -1.13
N ARG A 18 12.37 12.66 -0.59
CA ARG A 18 11.55 13.83 -0.96
C ARG A 18 11.72 14.27 -2.41
N ASP A 19 12.92 14.11 -2.97
CA ASP A 19 13.24 14.55 -4.34
C ASP A 19 12.64 13.65 -5.42
N SER A 20 12.25 12.41 -5.06
CA SER A 20 11.71 11.44 -6.00
C SER A 20 10.26 11.74 -6.41
N HIS A 21 9.57 12.65 -5.72
CA HIS A 21 8.13 12.91 -5.90
C HIS A 21 7.72 13.25 -7.34
N SER A 22 8.58 13.95 -8.08
CA SER A 22 8.32 14.34 -9.47
C SER A 22 8.40 13.16 -10.45
N SER A 23 9.08 12.07 -10.06
CA SER A 23 9.34 10.90 -10.90
C SER A 23 8.46 9.70 -10.53
N LEU A 24 7.75 9.75 -9.40
CA LEU A 24 6.89 8.67 -8.93
C LEU A 24 5.54 8.69 -9.64
N HIS A 25 5.11 7.54 -10.16
CA HIS A 25 3.73 7.36 -10.59
C HIS A 25 2.92 6.69 -9.47
N LEU A 26 1.92 7.41 -8.97
CA LEU A 26 1.02 6.93 -7.92
C LEU A 26 -0.32 6.55 -8.54
N SER A 27 -0.75 5.31 -8.33
CA SER A 27 -2.08 4.85 -8.76
C SER A 27 -2.82 4.18 -7.61
N ARG A 28 -4.08 4.56 -7.42
CA ARG A 28 -4.93 3.94 -6.41
C ARG A 28 -5.51 2.64 -6.96
N VAL A 29 -5.24 1.54 -6.28
CA VAL A 29 -5.74 0.22 -6.67
C VAL A 29 -6.96 -0.12 -5.82
N MET A 30 -8.04 -0.51 -6.50
CA MET A 30 -9.20 -1.09 -5.84
C MET A 30 -8.95 -2.59 -5.68
N HIS A 31 -8.61 -3.04 -4.48
CA HIS A 31 -8.50 -4.46 -4.19
C HIS A 31 -9.87 -4.96 -3.70
N SER A 32 -10.49 -5.88 -4.43
CA SER A 32 -11.86 -6.37 -4.21
C SER A 32 -12.08 -6.91 -2.79
N GLN A 33 -11.03 -7.44 -2.15
CA GLN A 33 -11.07 -7.98 -0.78
C GLN A 33 -10.79 -6.94 0.33
N LEU A 34 -10.27 -5.76 -0.01
CA LEU A 34 -9.87 -4.73 0.96
C LEU A 34 -10.78 -3.49 0.95
N GLY A 35 -11.83 -3.48 0.13
CA GLY A 35 -12.72 -2.34 -0.03
C GLY A 35 -12.16 -1.23 -0.94
N ARG A 36 -12.98 -0.20 -1.18
CA ARG A 36 -12.61 0.92 -2.07
C ARG A 36 -11.57 1.80 -1.35
N ASN A 37 -10.39 1.99 -1.96
CA ASN A 37 -9.32 2.93 -1.55
C ASN A 37 -8.29 2.47 -0.50
N HIS A 38 -8.04 1.18 -0.36
CA HIS A 38 -7.11 0.65 0.65
C HIS A 38 -5.75 0.20 0.10
N CYS A 39 -5.49 0.39 -1.19
CA CYS A 39 -4.22 0.03 -1.79
C CYS A 39 -3.73 1.16 -2.71
N LEU A 40 -2.45 1.50 -2.58
CA LEU A 40 -1.74 2.42 -3.46
C LEU A 40 -0.58 1.68 -4.09
N ARG A 41 -0.48 1.76 -5.41
CA ARG A 41 0.67 1.36 -6.17
C ARG A 41 1.55 2.57 -6.44
N VAL A 42 2.83 2.42 -6.20
CA VAL A 42 3.85 3.44 -6.45
C VAL A 42 4.89 2.85 -7.38
N ASP A 43 5.04 3.44 -8.56
CA ASP A 43 6.07 3.05 -9.52
C ASP A 43 7.19 4.09 -9.51
N LEU A 44 8.42 3.63 -9.25
CA LEU A 44 9.64 4.43 -9.30
C LEU A 44 10.47 4.03 -10.53
N PRO A 45 10.84 4.97 -11.41
CA PRO A 45 11.78 4.71 -12.49
C PRO A 45 13.15 4.32 -11.92
N HIS A 46 13.69 3.18 -12.36
CA HIS A 46 15.02 2.71 -11.97
C HIS A 46 15.74 2.07 -13.16
N SER A 47 16.79 2.75 -13.64
CA SER A 47 17.75 2.25 -14.65
C SER A 47 17.13 1.50 -15.84
N GLY A 48 16.11 2.09 -16.48
CA GLY A 48 15.42 1.50 -17.64
C GLY A 48 14.19 0.66 -17.31
N ASN A 49 13.93 0.40 -16.03
CA ASN A 49 12.79 -0.35 -15.51
C ASN A 49 11.99 0.48 -14.50
N PHE A 50 10.97 -0.14 -13.88
CA PHE A 50 10.24 0.43 -12.75
C PHE A 50 10.31 -0.50 -11.54
N ILE A 51 10.49 0.08 -10.35
CA ILE A 51 10.27 -0.60 -9.08
C ILE A 51 8.85 -0.26 -8.62
N THR A 52 8.01 -1.28 -8.45
CA THR A 52 6.65 -1.11 -7.97
C THR A 52 6.55 -1.50 -6.49
N VAL A 53 6.03 -0.59 -5.67
CA VAL A 53 5.72 -0.84 -4.25
C VAL A 53 4.23 -0.65 -4.02
N PHE A 54 3.64 -1.56 -3.25
CA PHE A 54 2.26 -1.45 -2.81
C PHE A 54 2.20 -1.01 -1.36
N PHE A 55 1.41 0.01 -1.09
CA PHE A 55 1.06 0.46 0.25
C PHE A 55 -0.41 0.13 0.51
N PHE A 56 -0.67 -0.43 1.68
CA PHE A 56 -1.98 -0.82 2.14
C PHE A 56 -2.39 0.08 3.29
N ARG A 57 -3.64 0.54 3.24
CA ARG A 57 -4.25 1.32 4.31
C ARG A 57 -4.86 0.37 5.33
N HIS A 58 -4.44 0.53 6.58
CA HIS A 58 -4.95 -0.22 7.73
C HIS A 58 -6.11 0.53 8.38
N ASP A 59 -6.89 -0.17 9.22
CA ASP A 59 -8.10 0.38 9.85
C ASP A 59 -7.80 1.49 10.88
N ASP A 60 -6.57 1.51 11.41
CA ASP A 60 -6.02 2.59 12.25
C ASP A 60 -5.72 3.88 11.46
N GLY A 61 -5.88 3.83 10.13
CA GLY A 61 -5.61 4.94 9.21
C GLY A 61 -4.14 5.05 8.79
N GLY A 62 -3.26 4.17 9.26
CA GLY A 62 -1.86 4.08 8.86
C GLY A 62 -1.67 3.41 7.49
N TRP A 63 -0.49 3.62 6.92
CA TRP A 63 -0.05 2.97 5.68
C TRP A 63 1.12 2.03 5.94
N SER A 64 1.07 0.83 5.36
CA SER A 64 2.13 -0.17 5.48
C SER A 64 2.32 -0.93 4.17
N VAL A 65 3.52 -1.47 3.92
CA VAL A 65 3.78 -2.36 2.78
C VAL A 65 3.24 -3.78 3.00
N PHE A 66 2.82 -4.09 4.23
CA PHE A 66 2.14 -5.34 4.54
C PHE A 66 0.63 -5.14 4.42
N PRO A 67 -0.08 -6.07 3.76
CA PRO A 67 -1.53 -6.01 3.70
C PRO A 67 -2.12 -6.10 5.12
N PRO A 68 -3.25 -5.43 5.40
CA PRO A 68 -3.96 -5.63 6.66
C PRO A 68 -4.35 -7.10 6.77
N ALA A 69 -4.40 -7.60 8.00
CA ALA A 69 -4.80 -8.97 8.27
C ALA A 69 -6.14 -9.21 7.56
N THR A 70 -6.11 -10.04 6.52
CA THR A 70 -7.32 -10.40 5.78
C THR A 70 -8.24 -10.99 6.82
N LYS A 71 -9.45 -10.42 7.01
CA LYS A 71 -10.52 -11.16 7.68
C LYS A 71 -10.61 -12.46 6.92
N ARG A 72 -10.05 -13.53 7.48
CA ARG A 72 -9.95 -14.84 6.85
C ARG A 72 -11.35 -15.13 6.34
N GLY A 73 -11.49 -15.20 5.01
CA GLY A 73 -12.65 -15.88 4.45
C GLY A 73 -12.60 -17.27 5.07
N SER A 74 -13.53 -17.54 5.99
CA SER A 74 -13.69 -18.88 6.52
C SER A 74 -14.00 -19.76 5.33
N LEU A 75 -13.01 -20.54 4.87
CA LEU A 75 -13.26 -21.60 3.93
C LEU A 75 -14.06 -22.64 4.70
N TYR A 76 -15.39 -22.52 4.66
CA TYR A 76 -16.26 -23.59 5.10
C TYR A 76 -16.07 -24.75 4.12
N VAL A 77 -15.27 -25.73 4.51
CA VAL A 77 -15.26 -27.02 3.83
C VAL A 77 -16.51 -27.75 4.30
N SER A 78 -17.52 -27.79 3.45
CA SER A 78 -18.60 -28.77 3.59
C SER A 78 -18.04 -30.12 3.19
N SER A 79 -17.78 -31.00 4.16
CA SER A 79 -17.63 -32.42 3.86
C SER A 79 -18.97 -32.97 3.37
N PHE A 80 -18.94 -33.67 2.24
CA PHE A 80 -20.03 -34.50 1.75
C PHE A 80 -19.95 -35.90 2.37
#